data_AF-A0A1F3VSL6-F1
#
_entry.id   AF-A0A1F3VSL6-F1
#
_cell.length_a   1.000
_cell.length_b   1.000
_cell.length_c   1.000
_cell.angle_alpha   90.00
_cell.angle_beta   90.00
_cell.angle_gamma   90.00
#
_symmetry.space_group_name_H-M   'P 1'
#
loop_
_entity.id
_entity.type
_entity.pdbx_description
1 polymer ?
#
loop_
_entity_poly.entity_id
_entity_poly.type
_entity_poly.pdbx_seq_one_letter_code
_entity_poly.pdbx_strand_id
1 'polypeptide(L)'
;MKLIKFETPFMIFVAILLFVVSINEIISRLDSILFVVVFAVYIFYTITISKKEAKDVQKEYKEFLQGRGSLIKDSTLIIIGLAVLILGAEMLIRSAVSIARAAGISELIIGMTIVAVGTSLPELATSTVAALKKEADISIGNIVGSNIFNILFILGLTGTIQPIAVNPDAVKLHMPIMIFFSLLLFIFMGRGGILSRPRGALLLILYAAYVTSLLK
;
A
#
# COMPACT_ATOMS: atom_id res chain seq x y z
N MET A 1 -7.10 10.33 -12.52
CA MET A 1 -5.83 11.09 -12.67
C MET A 1 -5.55 12.23 -11.66
N LYS A 2 -6.48 13.14 -11.31
CA LYS A 2 -6.16 14.26 -10.38
C LYS A 2 -5.86 13.77 -8.96
N LEU A 3 -6.58 12.74 -8.49
CA LEU A 3 -6.37 12.15 -7.17
C LEU A 3 -4.95 11.55 -7.02
N ILE A 4 -4.51 10.76 -7.99
CA ILE A 4 -3.15 10.15 -7.99
C ILE A 4 -2.04 11.21 -7.96
N LYS A 5 -2.24 12.34 -8.65
CA LYS A 5 -1.28 13.46 -8.62
C LYS A 5 -1.15 14.10 -7.23
N PHE A 6 -2.16 13.95 -6.38
CA PHE A 6 -2.12 14.39 -4.99
C PHE A 6 -1.62 13.28 -4.05
N GLU A 7 -2.12 12.06 -4.23
CA GLU A 7 -1.83 10.93 -3.34
C GLU A 7 -0.36 10.53 -3.37
N THR A 8 0.30 10.54 -4.54
CA THR A 8 1.72 10.13 -4.62
C THR A 8 2.67 11.10 -3.91
N PRO A 9 2.59 12.44 -4.11
CA PRO A 9 3.33 13.39 -3.28
C PRO A 9 2.98 13.30 -1.79
N PHE A 10 1.71 13.07 -1.46
CA PHE A 10 1.28 12.91 -0.07
C PHE A 10 1.88 11.66 0.58
N MET A 11 1.96 10.54 -0.14
CA MET A 11 2.65 9.33 0.34
C MET A 11 4.13 9.60 0.62
N ILE A 12 4.83 10.35 -0.25
CA ILE A 12 6.22 10.76 -0.01
C ILE A 12 6.32 11.63 1.25
N PHE A 13 5.40 12.59 1.42
CA PHE A 13 5.33 13.40 2.64
C PHE A 13 5.13 12.54 3.89
N VAL A 14 4.21 11.57 3.84
CA VAL A 14 3.96 10.63 4.94
C VAL A 14 5.19 9.77 5.25
N ALA A 15 5.90 9.30 4.22
CA ALA A 15 7.15 8.56 4.37
C ALA A 15 8.26 9.41 5.05
N ILE A 16 8.38 10.69 4.66
CA ILE A 16 9.31 11.63 5.28
C ILE A 16 8.89 11.93 6.73
N LEU A 17 7.59 12.13 6.98
CA LEU A 17 7.06 12.36 8.32
C LEU A 17 7.40 11.19 9.25
N LEU A 18 7.20 9.95 8.79
CA LEU A 18 7.59 8.74 9.53
C LEU A 18 9.09 8.73 9.81
N PHE A 19 9.93 9.03 8.82
CA PHE A 19 11.37 9.10 9.00
C PHE A 19 11.76 10.12 10.08
N VAL A 20 11.23 11.34 10.02
CA VAL A 20 11.52 12.41 10.99
C VAL A 20 11.11 12.03 12.40
N VAL A 21 9.89 11.51 12.56
CA VAL A 21 9.37 11.04 13.86
C VAL A 21 10.22 9.91 14.43
N SER A 22 10.82 9.08 13.58
CA SER A 22 11.56 7.90 14.01
C SER A 22 13.04 8.16 14.31
N ILE A 23 13.56 9.38 14.12
CA ILE A 23 14.99 9.70 14.31
C ILE A 23 15.48 9.40 15.73
N ASN A 24 14.62 9.60 16.73
CA ASN A 24 14.88 9.30 18.13
C ASN A 24 14.71 7.80 18.48
N GLU A 25 14.52 6.94 17.48
CA GLU A 25 14.33 5.48 17.59
C GLU A 25 13.07 5.08 18.40
N ILE A 26 12.15 6.03 18.66
CA ILE A 26 10.92 5.78 19.41
C ILE A 26 9.78 6.60 18.82
N ILE A 27 8.75 5.92 18.32
CA ILE A 27 7.48 6.55 17.97
C ILE A 27 6.65 6.69 19.24
N SER A 28 6.50 7.91 19.72
CA SER A 28 5.74 8.20 20.93
C SER A 28 4.23 8.13 20.68
N ARG A 29 3.45 8.10 21.77
CA ARG A 29 1.98 8.21 21.69
C ARG A 29 1.53 9.51 21.02
N LEU A 30 2.27 10.61 21.21
CA LEU A 30 1.94 11.90 20.58
C LEU A 30 2.14 11.84 19.06
N ASP A 31 3.22 11.23 18.60
CA ASP A 31 3.49 11.05 17.17
C ASP A 31 2.45 10.14 16.51
N SER A 32 2.00 9.14 17.26
CA SER A 32 0.99 8.20 16.84
C SER A 32 -0.40 8.85 16.74
N ILE A 33 -0.75 9.72 17.70
CA ILE A 33 -1.94 10.56 17.62
C ILE A 33 -1.85 11.51 16.41
N LEU A 34 -0.67 12.10 16.16
CA LEU A 34 -0.43 12.92 14.97
C LEU A 34 -0.72 12.12 13.68
N PHE A 35 -0.24 10.89 13.55
CA PHE A 35 -0.52 10.03 12.40
C PHE A 35 -2.02 9.78 12.21
N VAL A 36 -2.75 9.46 13.28
CA VAL A 36 -4.21 9.25 13.21
C VAL A 36 -4.95 10.53 12.83
N VAL A 37 -4.55 11.70 13.35
CA VAL A 37 -5.14 12.99 12.99
C VAL A 37 -4.87 13.31 11.52
N VAL A 38 -3.64 13.13 11.05
CA VAL A 38 -3.28 13.32 9.64
C VAL A 38 -4.06 12.36 8.74
N PHE A 39 -4.26 11.10 9.17
CA PHE A 39 -5.12 10.14 8.46
C PHE A 39 -6.57 10.62 8.35
N ALA A 40 -7.15 11.10 9.46
CA ALA A 40 -8.53 11.59 9.47
C ALA A 40 -8.71 12.81 8.55
N VAL A 41 -7.76 13.75 8.56
CA VAL A 41 -7.74 14.90 7.65
C VAL A 41 -7.60 14.44 6.19
N TYR A 42 -6.70 13.49 5.91
CA TYR A 42 -6.51 12.91 4.58
C TYR A 42 -7.80 12.27 4.07
N ILE A 43 -8.46 11.42 4.85
CA ILE A 43 -9.73 10.79 4.47
C ILE A 43 -10.82 11.84 4.23
N PHE A 44 -10.94 12.83 5.11
CA PHE A 44 -11.92 13.91 4.94
C PHE A 44 -11.69 14.70 3.64
N TYR A 45 -10.43 15.04 3.35
CA TYR A 45 -10.02 15.73 2.13
C TYR A 45 -10.33 14.89 0.89
N THR A 46 -9.92 13.62 0.88
CA THR A 46 -10.15 12.68 -0.23
C THR A 46 -11.64 12.48 -0.48
N ILE A 47 -12.47 12.29 0.55
CA ILE A 47 -13.93 12.18 0.40
C ILE A 47 -14.53 13.45 -0.22
N THR A 48 -14.04 14.63 0.19
CA THR A 48 -14.56 15.92 -0.30
C THR A 48 -14.22 16.13 -1.78
N ILE A 49 -13.01 15.74 -2.20
CA ILE A 49 -12.60 15.80 -3.62
C ILE A 49 -13.35 14.78 -4.44
N SER A 50 -13.45 13.53 -3.97
CA SER A 50 -14.16 12.47 -4.68
C SER A 50 -15.63 12.80 -4.88
N LYS A 51 -16.28 13.48 -3.94
CA LYS A 51 -17.67 13.98 -4.11
C LYS A 51 -17.79 15.04 -5.21
N LYS A 52 -16.74 15.83 -5.44
CA LYS A 52 -16.71 16.88 -6.47
C LYS A 52 -16.42 16.29 -7.85
N GLU A 53 -15.59 15.26 -7.92
CA GLU A 53 -15.30 14.48 -9.15
C GLU A 53 -16.39 13.45 -9.48
N ALA A 54 -17.21 13.04 -8.50
CA ALA A 54 -18.32 12.12 -8.69
C ALA A 54 -19.33 12.58 -9.74
N LYS A 55 -19.45 13.88 -10.03
CA LYS A 55 -20.34 14.36 -11.10
C LYS A 55 -19.85 14.01 -12.50
N ASP A 56 -18.54 14.01 -12.73
CA ASP A 56 -17.93 13.66 -14.02
C ASP A 56 -17.83 12.14 -14.18
N VAL A 57 -17.42 11.44 -13.11
CA VAL A 57 -17.38 9.97 -13.06
C VAL A 57 -18.78 9.38 -13.16
N GLN A 58 -19.81 9.97 -12.53
CA GLN A 58 -21.18 9.51 -12.69
C GLN A 58 -21.71 9.68 -14.12
N LYS A 59 -21.19 10.62 -14.90
CA LYS A 59 -21.62 10.81 -16.29
C LYS A 59 -21.06 9.71 -17.18
N GLU A 60 -19.76 9.43 -17.06
CA GLU A 60 -19.06 8.34 -17.74
C GLU A 60 -19.58 6.96 -17.29
N TYR A 61 -19.85 6.78 -15.99
CA TYR A 61 -20.42 5.56 -15.42
C TYR A 61 -21.90 5.36 -15.79
N LYS A 62 -22.70 6.42 -15.90
CA LYS A 62 -24.09 6.34 -16.40
C LYS A 62 -24.15 6.04 -17.91
N GLU A 63 -23.18 6.52 -18.69
CA GLU A 63 -23.04 6.16 -20.11
C GLU A 63 -22.60 4.69 -20.27
N PHE A 64 -21.68 4.20 -19.42
CA PHE A 64 -21.25 2.80 -19.40
C PHE A 64 -22.33 1.84 -18.85
N LEU A 65 -23.16 2.29 -17.90
CA LEU A 65 -24.26 1.53 -17.29
C LEU A 65 -25.63 1.81 -17.92
N GLN A 66 -25.69 2.15 -19.21
CA GLN A 66 -26.95 2.08 -19.97
C GLN A 66 -27.47 0.62 -20.04
N GLY A 67 -27.97 0.10 -18.92
CA GLY A 67 -28.49 -1.26 -18.77
C GLY A 67 -28.03 -2.00 -17.51
N ARG A 68 -28.68 -1.73 -16.37
CA ARG A 68 -28.85 -2.63 -15.20
C ARG A 68 -27.58 -3.25 -14.57
N GLY A 69 -26.78 -2.44 -13.88
CA GLY A 69 -26.06 -2.91 -12.68
C GLY A 69 -27.00 -2.81 -11.46
N SER A 70 -27.33 -3.93 -10.82
CA SER A 70 -28.04 -3.88 -9.54
C SER A 70 -27.02 -3.58 -8.45
N LEU A 71 -27.19 -2.48 -7.71
CA LEU A 71 -26.31 -2.11 -6.58
C LEU A 71 -26.09 -3.29 -5.63
N ILE A 72 -27.12 -4.12 -5.44
CA ILE A 72 -27.07 -5.33 -4.61
C ILE A 72 -26.12 -6.35 -5.24
N LYS A 73 -26.23 -6.60 -6.56
CA LYS A 73 -25.35 -7.54 -7.27
C LYS A 73 -23.89 -7.08 -7.22
N ASP A 74 -23.63 -5.80 -7.46
CA ASP A 74 -22.26 -5.26 -7.49
C ASP A 74 -21.64 -5.27 -6.09
N SER A 75 -22.40 -4.84 -5.07
CA SER A 75 -21.95 -4.91 -3.68
C SER A 75 -21.70 -6.35 -3.23
N THR A 76 -22.56 -7.29 -3.66
CA THR A 76 -22.39 -8.72 -3.36
C THR A 76 -21.12 -9.28 -4.00
N LEU A 77 -20.86 -8.95 -5.28
CA LEU A 77 -19.65 -9.37 -5.97
C LEU A 77 -18.38 -8.80 -5.32
N ILE A 78 -18.42 -7.54 -4.84
CA ILE A 78 -17.31 -6.93 -4.10
C ILE A 78 -17.05 -7.70 -2.80
N ILE A 79 -18.09 -7.96 -2.00
CA ILE A 79 -17.96 -8.67 -0.72
C ILE A 79 -17.42 -10.08 -0.93
N ILE A 80 -17.97 -10.84 -1.88
CA ILE A 80 -17.50 -12.19 -2.19
C ILE A 80 -16.07 -12.15 -2.70
N GLY A 81 -15.74 -11.22 -3.61
CA GLY A 81 -14.39 -11.06 -4.14
C GLY A 81 -13.36 -10.77 -3.05
N LEU A 82 -13.67 -9.85 -2.13
CA LEU A 82 -12.83 -9.54 -0.98
C LEU A 82 -12.66 -10.75 -0.05
N ALA A 83 -13.75 -11.46 0.25
CA ALA A 83 -13.68 -12.65 1.10
C ALA A 83 -12.80 -13.74 0.49
N VAL A 84 -12.99 -14.06 -0.79
CA VAL A 84 -12.18 -15.05 -1.52
C VAL A 84 -10.72 -14.63 -1.56
N LEU A 85 -10.43 -13.35 -1.78
CA LEU A 85 -9.08 -12.82 -1.81
C LEU A 85 -8.37 -12.96 -0.46
N ILE A 86 -9.03 -12.54 0.62
CA ILE A 86 -8.47 -12.59 1.98
C ILE A 86 -8.25 -14.05 2.41
N LEU A 87 -9.27 -14.91 2.24
CA LEU A 87 -9.17 -16.32 2.60
C LEU A 87 -8.12 -17.05 1.77
N GLY A 88 -8.04 -16.76 0.46
CA GLY A 88 -7.03 -17.32 -0.43
C GLY A 88 -5.61 -16.93 -0.01
N ALA A 89 -5.38 -15.65 0.32
CA ALA A 89 -4.10 -15.19 0.83
C ALA A 89 -3.74 -15.86 2.16
N GLU A 90 -4.67 -15.97 3.09
CA GLU A 90 -4.45 -16.62 4.38
C GLU A 90 -4.11 -18.11 4.22
N MET A 91 -4.84 -18.83 3.37
CA MET A 91 -4.57 -20.24 3.07
C MET A 91 -3.18 -20.44 2.46
N LEU A 92 -2.77 -19.55 1.55
CA LEU A 92 -1.44 -19.57 0.94
C LEU A 92 -0.36 -19.38 2.00
N ILE A 93 -0.48 -18.36 2.85
CA ILE A 93 0.49 -18.08 3.92
C ILE A 93 0.59 -19.26 4.88
N ARG A 94 -0.53 -19.78 5.38
CA ARG A 94 -0.56 -20.93 6.32
C ARG A 94 0.11 -22.16 5.71
N SER A 95 -0.17 -22.45 4.44
CA SER A 95 0.42 -23.59 3.73
C SER A 95 1.92 -23.39 3.50
N ALA A 96 2.35 -22.21 3.07
CA ALA A 96 3.75 -21.87 2.87
C ALA A 96 4.57 -21.93 4.18
N VAL A 97 4.02 -21.41 5.28
CA VAL A 97 4.61 -21.52 6.63
C VAL A 97 4.76 -22.98 7.04
N SER A 98 3.75 -23.80 6.80
CA SER A 98 3.78 -25.24 7.14
C SER A 98 4.87 -25.98 6.36
N ILE A 99 5.00 -25.71 5.06
CA ILE A 99 6.06 -26.26 4.20
C ILE A 99 7.45 -25.81 4.68
N ALA A 100 7.62 -24.52 4.99
CA ALA A 100 8.89 -23.97 5.46
C ALA A 100 9.34 -24.57 6.80
N ARG A 101 8.40 -24.76 7.73
CA ARG A 101 8.66 -25.45 9.01
C ARG A 101 9.08 -26.90 8.78
N ALA A 102 8.38 -27.62 7.91
CA ALA A 102 8.74 -28.99 7.55
C ALA A 102 10.12 -29.09 6.87
N ALA A 103 10.55 -28.04 6.17
CA ALA A 103 11.87 -27.92 5.59
C ALA A 103 12.97 -27.46 6.59
N GLY A 104 12.64 -27.29 7.88
CA GLY A 104 13.60 -26.90 8.92
C GLY A 104 13.99 -25.41 8.91
N ILE A 105 13.22 -24.55 8.23
CA ILE A 105 13.46 -23.11 8.22
C ILE A 105 13.03 -22.50 9.56
N SER A 106 13.84 -21.61 10.12
CA SER A 106 13.55 -20.98 11.41
C SER A 106 12.32 -20.05 11.36
N GLU A 107 11.59 -19.97 12.47
CA GLU A 107 10.43 -19.06 12.62
C GLU A 107 10.79 -17.61 12.31
N LEU A 108 12.01 -17.19 12.65
CA LEU A 108 12.50 -15.84 12.37
C LEU A 108 12.54 -15.57 10.87
N ILE A 109 13.12 -16.48 10.07
CA ILE A 109 13.20 -16.33 8.62
C ILE A 109 11.80 -16.36 8.01
N ILE A 110 10.93 -17.27 8.48
CA ILE A 110 9.54 -17.36 8.02
C ILE A 110 8.78 -16.05 8.26
N GLY A 111 8.91 -15.48 9.47
CA GLY A 111 8.28 -14.22 9.84
C GLY A 111 8.76 -13.04 9.00
N MET A 112 10.08 -12.94 8.78
CA MET A 112 10.67 -11.86 7.99
C MET A 112 10.45 -11.98 6.47
N THR A 113 10.06 -13.16 5.97
CA THR A 113 9.93 -13.42 4.52
C THR A 113 8.50 -13.79 4.14
N ILE A 114 8.06 -15.01 4.41
CA ILE A 114 6.77 -15.57 3.97
C ILE A 114 5.62 -14.77 4.55
N VAL A 115 5.66 -14.46 5.85
CA VAL A 115 4.58 -13.71 6.51
C VAL A 115 4.57 -12.25 6.03
N ALA A 116 5.75 -11.62 5.97
CA ALA A 116 5.89 -10.23 5.52
C ALA A 116 5.41 -10.02 4.07
N VAL A 117 5.77 -10.91 3.16
CA VAL A 117 5.25 -10.89 1.77
C VAL A 117 3.77 -11.27 1.75
N GLY A 118 3.39 -12.24 2.59
CA GLY A 118 2.05 -12.77 2.73
C GLY A 118 0.98 -11.71 2.96
N THR A 119 1.23 -10.80 3.89
CA THR A 119 0.27 -9.72 4.22
C THR A 119 0.05 -8.74 3.09
N SER A 120 0.94 -8.69 2.10
CA SER A 120 0.81 -7.83 0.91
C SER A 120 0.28 -8.57 -0.33
N LEU A 121 -0.05 -9.87 -0.19
CA LEU A 121 -0.57 -10.68 -1.30
C LEU A 121 -1.94 -10.19 -1.80
N PRO A 122 -2.91 -9.84 -0.94
CA PRO A 122 -4.17 -9.28 -1.40
C PRO A 122 -3.97 -8.05 -2.28
N GLU A 123 -3.12 -7.12 -1.86
CA GLU A 123 -2.80 -5.88 -2.54
C GLU A 123 -2.05 -6.14 -3.85
N LEU A 124 -1.09 -7.07 -3.85
CA LEU A 124 -0.38 -7.47 -5.05
C LEU A 124 -1.36 -8.05 -6.09
N ALA A 125 -2.28 -8.91 -5.66
CA ALA A 125 -3.26 -9.53 -6.53
C ALA A 125 -4.24 -8.48 -7.11
N THR A 126 -4.79 -7.58 -6.29
CA THR A 126 -5.71 -6.54 -6.76
C THR A 126 -5.02 -5.56 -7.71
N SER A 127 -3.81 -5.09 -7.37
CA SER A 127 -3.01 -4.21 -8.24
C SER A 127 -2.62 -4.88 -9.55
N THR A 128 -2.29 -6.18 -9.53
CA THR A 128 -1.93 -6.94 -10.74
C THR A 128 -3.13 -7.12 -11.65
N VAL A 129 -4.29 -7.52 -11.11
CA VAL A 129 -5.52 -7.67 -11.90
C VAL A 129 -5.95 -6.32 -12.49
N ALA A 130 -5.88 -5.23 -11.72
CA ALA A 130 -6.17 -3.89 -12.23
C ALA A 130 -5.21 -3.49 -13.37
N ALA A 131 -3.91 -3.73 -13.21
CA ALA A 131 -2.92 -3.44 -14.24
C ALA A 131 -3.15 -4.28 -15.52
N LEU A 132 -3.49 -5.57 -15.39
CA LEU A 132 -3.82 -6.45 -16.52
C LEU A 132 -5.08 -5.99 -17.26
N LYS A 133 -6.04 -5.42 -16.54
CA LYS A 133 -7.24 -4.78 -17.12
C LYS A 133 -6.99 -3.40 -17.70
N LYS A 134 -5.74 -2.92 -17.70
CA LYS A 134 -5.32 -1.56 -18.13
C LYS A 134 -5.91 -0.43 -17.26
N GLU A 135 -6.34 -0.77 -16.05
CA GLU A 135 -6.82 0.19 -15.05
C GLU A 135 -5.65 0.68 -14.19
N ALA A 136 -4.73 1.42 -14.83
CA ALA A 136 -3.51 1.90 -14.17
C ALA A 136 -3.82 2.79 -12.96
N ASP A 137 -4.89 3.60 -13.04
CA ASP A 137 -5.31 4.47 -11.96
C ASP A 137 -5.71 3.68 -10.69
N ILE A 138 -6.43 2.56 -10.86
CA ILE A 138 -6.81 1.68 -9.74
C ILE A 138 -5.60 0.96 -9.17
N SER A 139 -4.71 0.45 -10.05
CA SER A 139 -3.52 -0.28 -9.63
C SER A 139 -2.57 0.59 -8.77
N ILE A 140 -2.34 1.83 -9.20
CA ILE A 140 -1.46 2.80 -8.51
C ILE A 140 -2.15 3.33 -7.25
N GLY A 141 -3.45 3.65 -7.33
CA GLY A 141 -4.22 4.08 -6.16
C GLY A 141 -4.18 3.05 -5.02
N ASN A 142 -4.23 1.76 -5.35
CA ASN A 142 -4.07 0.68 -4.37
C ASN A 142 -2.68 0.70 -3.72
N ILE A 143 -1.59 0.80 -4.49
CA ILE A 143 -0.22 0.82 -3.94
C ILE A 143 0.00 2.05 -3.05
N VAL A 144 -0.36 3.23 -3.54
CA VAL A 144 -0.12 4.50 -2.84
C VAL A 144 -1.03 4.62 -1.61
N GLY A 145 -2.31 4.29 -1.76
CA GLY A 145 -3.30 4.31 -0.70
C GLY A 145 -2.97 3.35 0.44
N SER A 146 -2.56 2.11 0.13
CA SER A 146 -2.18 1.13 1.16
C SER A 146 -0.95 1.57 1.95
N ASN A 147 0.05 2.19 1.33
CA ASN A 147 1.21 2.74 2.05
C ASN A 147 0.82 3.88 2.99
N ILE A 148 -0.03 4.80 2.52
CA ILE A 148 -0.56 5.90 3.36
C ILE A 148 -1.36 5.32 4.54
N PHE A 149 -2.21 4.33 4.28
CA PHE A 149 -3.04 3.68 5.31
C PHE A 149 -2.18 2.94 6.34
N ASN A 150 -1.18 2.18 5.90
CA ASN A 150 -0.31 1.42 6.79
C ASN A 150 0.50 2.34 7.72
N ILE A 151 1.05 3.44 7.18
CA ILE A 151 1.84 4.38 7.98
C ILE A 151 0.94 5.24 8.89
N LEU A 152 -0.14 5.81 8.37
CA LEU A 152 -0.92 6.76 9.17
C LEU A 152 -1.93 6.09 10.09
N PHE A 153 -2.65 5.07 9.60
CA PHE A 153 -3.70 4.42 10.37
C PHE A 153 -3.20 3.23 11.16
N ILE A 154 -2.56 2.24 10.53
CA ILE A 154 -2.15 1.02 11.25
C ILE A 154 -1.07 1.36 12.29
N LEU A 155 0.04 1.96 11.85
CA LEU A 155 1.14 2.33 12.75
C LEU A 155 0.72 3.43 13.75
N GLY A 156 -0.09 4.41 13.31
CA GLY A 156 -0.65 5.42 14.20
C GLY A 156 -1.52 4.81 15.29
N LEU A 157 -2.48 3.94 14.93
CA LEU A 157 -3.37 3.32 15.90
C LEU A 157 -2.62 2.41 16.88
N THR A 158 -1.71 1.55 16.39
CA THR A 158 -0.92 0.68 17.27
C THR A 158 -0.04 1.49 18.22
N GLY A 159 0.57 2.58 17.74
CA GLY A 159 1.41 3.46 18.54
C GLY A 159 0.65 4.28 19.61
N THR A 160 -0.65 4.54 19.40
CA THR A 160 -1.49 5.15 20.45
C THR A 160 -1.72 4.21 21.63
N ILE A 161 -1.80 2.91 21.38
CA ILE A 161 -1.96 1.88 22.41
C ILE A 161 -0.63 1.73 23.16
N GLN A 162 0.46 1.50 22.43
CA GLN A 162 1.79 1.27 22.97
C GLN A 162 2.86 1.99 22.14
N PRO A 163 3.74 2.81 22.76
CA PRO A 163 4.89 3.39 22.06
C PRO A 163 5.72 2.35 21.33
N ILE A 164 6.18 2.67 20.13
CA ILE A 164 6.84 1.71 19.24
C ILE A 164 8.34 2.01 19.24
N ALA A 165 9.14 1.05 19.71
CA ALA A 165 10.58 1.09 19.55
C ALA A 165 10.93 0.83 18.08
N VAL A 166 11.73 1.71 17.49
CA VAL A 166 12.15 1.62 16.10
C VAL A 166 13.56 1.05 16.06
N ASN A 167 13.78 0.03 15.24
CA ASN A 167 15.11 -0.50 15.02
C ASN A 167 16.01 0.58 14.38
N PRO A 168 17.23 0.85 14.89
CA PRO A 168 18.17 1.80 14.29
C PRO A 168 18.42 1.58 12.79
N ASP A 169 18.44 0.31 12.34
CA ASP A 169 18.60 -0.04 10.92
C ASP A 169 17.38 0.37 10.09
N ALA A 170 16.18 0.38 10.69
CA ALA A 170 14.99 0.90 10.02
C ALA A 170 15.12 2.38 9.71
N VAL A 171 15.67 3.17 10.63
CA VAL A 171 15.88 4.61 10.43
C VAL A 171 17.02 4.87 9.45
N LYS A 172 18.15 4.18 9.61
CA LYS A 172 19.37 4.46 8.83
C LYS A 172 19.32 3.92 7.41
N LEU A 173 18.61 2.81 7.18
CA LEU A 173 18.60 2.09 5.91
C LEU A 173 17.19 1.97 5.31
N HIS A 174 16.25 1.36 6.02
CA HIS A 174 14.98 0.95 5.41
C HIS A 174 14.06 2.13 5.04
N MET A 175 13.92 3.13 5.93
CA MET A 175 13.09 4.32 5.67
C MET A 175 13.66 5.23 4.57
N PRO A 176 14.98 5.54 4.51
CA PRO A 176 15.56 6.25 3.38
C PRO A 176 15.37 5.53 2.05
N ILE A 177 15.51 4.20 2.04
CA ILE A 177 15.24 3.39 0.84
C ILE A 177 13.77 3.49 0.44
N MET A 178 12.83 3.39 1.39
CA MET A 178 11.40 3.57 1.12
C MET A 178 11.09 4.95 0.51
N ILE A 179 11.68 6.02 1.03
CA ILE A 179 11.54 7.38 0.49
C ILE A 179 12.12 7.44 -0.94
N PHE A 180 13.29 6.84 -1.17
CA PHE A 180 13.92 6.76 -2.49
C PHE A 180 13.04 6.04 -3.51
N PHE A 181 12.49 4.86 -3.19
CA PHE A 181 11.57 4.14 -4.06
C PHE A 181 10.28 4.94 -4.32
N SER A 182 9.76 5.62 -3.30
CA SER A 182 8.58 6.47 -3.43
C SER A 182 8.82 7.65 -4.38
N LEU A 183 9.99 8.29 -4.28
CA LEU A 183 10.42 9.35 -5.19
C LEU A 183 10.63 8.84 -6.61
N LEU A 184 11.30 7.70 -6.78
CA LEU A 184 11.48 7.07 -8.10
C LEU A 184 10.15 6.75 -8.75
N LEU A 185 9.21 6.17 -8.01
CA LEU A 185 7.87 5.87 -8.50
C LEU A 185 7.17 7.15 -8.98
N PHE A 186 7.22 8.22 -8.18
CA PHE A 186 6.65 9.53 -8.53
C PHE A 186 7.26 10.10 -9.81
N ILE A 187 8.59 10.09 -9.93
CA ILE A 187 9.30 10.58 -11.12
C ILE A 187 8.96 9.75 -12.35
N PHE A 188 8.96 8.42 -12.22
CA PHE A 188 8.73 7.49 -13.32
C PHE A 188 7.29 7.50 -13.83
N MET A 189 6.33 7.79 -12.96
CA MET A 189 4.93 7.96 -13.33
C MET A 189 4.70 9.25 -14.13
N GLY A 190 5.48 10.30 -13.85
CA GLY A 190 5.42 11.59 -14.54
C GLY A 190 4.03 12.24 -14.50
N ARG A 191 3.76 13.16 -15.45
CA ARG A 191 2.46 13.87 -15.53
C ARG A 191 1.28 12.98 -15.94
N GLY A 192 1.59 11.80 -16.48
CA GLY A 192 0.65 10.89 -17.14
C GLY A 192 0.08 9.79 -16.27
N GLY A 193 0.57 9.58 -15.04
CA GLY A 193 0.02 8.51 -14.19
C GLY A 193 0.37 7.10 -14.65
N ILE A 194 1.23 6.93 -15.66
CA ILE A 194 1.45 5.63 -16.33
C ILE A 194 2.91 5.23 -16.17
N LEU A 195 3.13 4.02 -15.66
CA LEU A 195 4.44 3.41 -15.55
C LEU A 195 4.71 2.52 -16.77
N SER A 196 5.75 2.82 -17.55
CA SER A 196 6.15 1.99 -18.68
C SER A 196 6.85 0.70 -18.23
N ARG A 197 6.77 -0.36 -19.04
CA ARG A 197 7.42 -1.64 -18.76
C ARG A 197 8.91 -1.53 -18.39
N PRO A 198 9.75 -0.72 -19.07
CA PRO A 198 11.15 -0.58 -18.70
C PRO A 198 11.35 0.06 -17.31
N ARG A 199 10.53 1.07 -16.97
CA ARG A 199 10.59 1.74 -15.66
C ARG A 199 10.14 0.80 -14.54
N GLY A 200 9.10 0.00 -14.80
CA GLY A 200 8.66 -1.06 -13.88
C GLY A 200 9.71 -2.16 -13.69
N ALA A 201 10.35 -2.62 -14.77
CA ALA A 201 11.43 -3.59 -14.70
C ALA A 201 12.62 -3.07 -13.88
N LEU A 202 12.98 -1.78 -14.05
CA LEU A 202 14.02 -1.14 -13.26
C LEU A 202 13.66 -1.11 -11.76
N LEU A 203 12.42 -0.76 -11.40
CA LEU A 203 11.97 -0.81 -10.00
C LEU A 203 12.04 -2.23 -9.42
N LEU A 204 11.69 -3.26 -10.19
CA LEU A 204 11.81 -4.66 -9.77
C LEU A 204 13.27 -5.08 -9.55
N ILE A 205 14.18 -4.67 -10.45
CA ILE A 205 15.61 -4.96 -10.32
C ILE A 205 16.17 -4.29 -9.05
N LEU A 206 15.83 -3.02 -8.81
CA LEU A 206 16.24 -2.33 -7.60
C LEU A 206 15.66 -2.99 -6.34
N TYR A 207 14.40 -3.42 -6.37
CA TYR A 207 13.78 -4.13 -5.26
C TYR A 207 14.48 -5.47 -4.99
N ALA A 208 14.80 -6.24 -6.03
CA ALA A 208 15.56 -7.48 -5.89
C ALA A 208 16.98 -7.24 -5.33
N ALA A 209 17.64 -6.17 -5.77
CA ALA A 209 18.95 -5.76 -5.24
C ALA A 209 18.86 -5.40 -3.74
N TYR A 210 17.79 -4.72 -3.33
CA TYR A 210 17.55 -4.41 -1.91
C TYR A 210 17.28 -5.68 -1.09
N VAL A 211 16.35 -6.54 -1.53
CA VAL A 211 16.04 -7.80 -0.82
C VAL A 211 17.28 -8.68 -0.70
N THR A 212 18.11 -8.77 -1.74
CA THR A 212 19.35 -9.56 -1.68
C THR A 212 20.43 -8.94 -0.78
N SER A 213 20.45 -7.61 -0.60
CA SER A 213 21.36 -6.98 0.35
C SER A 213 20.94 -7.20 1.81
N LEU A 214 19.66 -7.47 2.09
CA LEU A 214 19.17 -7.87 3.42
C LEU A 214 19.53 -9.32 3.80
N LEU A 215 19.85 -10.17 2.83
CA LEU A 215 20.18 -11.59 3.05
C LEU A 215 21.67 -11.82 3.37
N LYS A 216 22.47 -10.76 3.45
CA LYS A 216 23.90 -10.78 3.78
C LYS A 216 24.13 -10.22 5.17
#